data_AF-A0A081FTH6-F1
#
_entry.id   AF-A0A081FTH6-F1
#
_cell.length_a   1.000
_cell.length_b   1.000
_cell.length_c   1.000
_cell.angle_alpha   90.00
_cell.angle_beta   90.00
_cell.angle_gamma   90.00
#
_symmetry.space_group_name_H-M   'P 1'
#
loop_
_entity.id
_entity.type
_entity.pdbx_description
1 polymer ?
#
loop_
_entity_poly.entity_id
_entity_poly.type
_entity_poly.pdbx_seq_one_letter_code
_entity_poly.pdbx_strand_id
1 'polypeptide(L)'
;MIKLPKGLQDNLHFLRVEVDSQVAGLQGYLKAPSTVLARKIQDRSGYAYNLKTRIQSDVIARLRSGKRHTGRDITLRSVEFIAIDLERITEICRNCIEQMQTIECFSLLGASRYASMLKRVRKGLSQLEDAMAAPGSKAAVEIGQINNRLMRDYEHQLQGYVRALKQHPEHTEDLTRALFVAYEMKQMGAALLHISESIISANLGQPVSFERFFSLKSMISDLDADGDDLQVASIAQTRSGSSISGISNGDDAENGYLAIFKDGEKRKVKEERAGVNAWHEIYPGLAPKILSYEKRGQSAALLIEHLPGYTFEQILLNEPDTLLEQAQKRLEKTLKSIWRETRVSEPSPASFMQQLQKRMDDVYRIHPEFAQSDSTLCGVDIPSFDSLIAHAQKREKGWPAPFLVYCHGDFNVDNIIYDPLEKRINFIDLHRSRYMDYVQDVSVFMVSNYRLQILDADTRKRLMRVAQHLYATARRYAVKQGDDTFEVRLALGLARSFATSTRFILDKSLARRMQIRARYLLELVLAVKPGREKKFRLPMKEIFVD
;
A
#
# COMPACT_ATOMS: atom_id res chain seq x y z
N MET A 1 26.81 -7.35 3.60
CA MET A 1 27.09 -8.65 4.27
C MET A 1 26.30 -8.71 5.56
N ILE A 2 25.45 -9.73 5.72
CA ILE A 2 24.64 -9.94 6.93
C ILE A 2 25.56 -10.44 8.05
N LYS A 3 26.08 -9.55 8.90
CA LYS A 3 26.87 -9.93 10.07
C LYS A 3 25.94 -10.30 11.22
N LEU A 4 25.65 -11.60 11.36
CA LEU A 4 24.86 -12.09 12.47
C LEU A 4 25.68 -12.26 13.75
N PRO A 5 25.07 -12.03 14.92
CA PRO A 5 25.63 -12.49 16.18
C PRO A 5 25.88 -14.00 16.15
N LYS A 6 27.02 -14.45 16.68
CA LYS A 6 27.44 -15.86 16.66
C LYS A 6 26.36 -16.82 17.17
N GLY A 7 25.67 -16.49 18.27
CA GLY A 7 24.60 -17.34 18.81
C GLY A 7 23.40 -17.53 17.87
N LEU A 8 23.05 -16.51 17.07
CA LEU A 8 22.00 -16.64 16.05
C LEU A 8 22.50 -17.47 14.86
N GLN A 9 23.75 -17.25 14.43
CA GLN A 9 24.38 -17.99 13.35
C GLN A 9 24.45 -19.50 13.68
N ASP A 10 24.91 -19.85 14.89
CA ASP A 10 25.04 -21.24 15.33
C ASP A 10 23.67 -21.94 15.39
N ASN A 11 22.67 -21.30 16.01
CA ASN A 11 21.32 -21.88 16.08
C ASN A 11 20.66 -22.03 14.70
N LEU A 12 20.88 -21.07 13.80
CA LEU A 12 20.36 -21.14 12.44
C LEU A 12 21.03 -22.27 11.64
N HIS A 13 22.34 -22.44 11.80
CA HIS A 13 23.08 -23.55 11.21
C HIS A 13 22.56 -24.91 11.73
N PHE A 14 22.39 -25.07 13.05
CA PHE A 14 21.80 -26.29 13.61
C PHE A 14 20.39 -26.56 13.09
N LEU A 15 19.56 -25.52 12.96
CA LEU A 15 18.21 -25.65 12.41
C LEU A 15 18.25 -26.12 10.96
N ARG A 16 19.08 -25.51 10.12
CA ARG A 16 19.24 -25.90 8.72
C ARG A 16 19.74 -27.34 8.57
N VAL A 17 20.69 -27.78 9.42
CA VAL A 17 21.18 -29.17 9.44
C VAL A 17 20.07 -30.15 9.84
N GLU A 18 19.27 -29.84 10.86
CA GLU A 18 18.13 -30.68 11.24
C GLU A 18 17.11 -30.78 10.11
N VAL A 19 16.78 -29.65 9.47
CA VAL A 19 15.81 -29.61 8.37
C VAL A 19 16.30 -30.46 7.19
N ASP A 20 17.59 -30.36 6.81
CA ASP A 20 18.15 -31.24 5.77
C ASP A 20 18.08 -32.72 6.18
N SER A 21 18.31 -33.04 7.46
CA SER A 21 18.18 -34.41 7.99
C SER A 21 16.74 -34.94 7.87
N GLN A 22 15.73 -34.13 8.17
CA GLN A 22 14.31 -34.48 8.01
C GLN A 22 13.95 -34.72 6.55
N VAL A 23 14.37 -33.82 5.66
CA VAL A 23 14.12 -33.96 4.21
C VAL A 23 14.84 -35.19 3.65
N ALA A 24 16.07 -35.47 4.10
CA ALA A 24 16.79 -36.69 3.74
C ALA A 24 16.10 -37.95 4.28
N GLY A 25 15.54 -37.90 5.49
CA GLY A 25 14.72 -38.95 6.07
C GLY A 25 13.50 -39.25 5.21
N LEU A 26 12.76 -38.21 4.80
CA LEU A 26 11.62 -38.34 3.90
C LEU A 26 12.01 -38.94 2.53
N GLN A 27 13.15 -38.54 1.97
CA GLN A 27 13.70 -39.17 0.76
C GLN A 27 14.01 -40.66 0.97
N GLY A 28 14.53 -41.03 2.14
CA GLY A 28 14.76 -42.42 2.53
C GLY A 28 13.46 -43.21 2.60
N TYR A 29 12.44 -42.64 3.25
CA TYR A 29 11.11 -43.26 3.36
C TYR A 29 10.46 -43.49 1.99
N LEU A 30 10.55 -42.52 1.07
CA LEU A 30 10.04 -42.67 -0.30
C LEU A 30 10.70 -43.82 -1.08
N LYS A 31 11.95 -44.17 -0.77
CA LYS A 31 12.66 -45.28 -1.42
C LYS A 31 12.36 -46.63 -0.77
N ALA A 32 12.25 -46.65 0.55
CA ALA A 32 12.02 -47.85 1.34
C ALA A 32 11.13 -47.49 2.54
N PRO A 33 9.79 -47.52 2.37
CA PRO A 33 8.86 -47.22 3.43
C PRO A 33 9.06 -48.17 4.62
N SER A 34 9.18 -47.61 5.82
CA SER A 34 9.25 -48.40 7.05
C SER A 34 8.68 -47.64 8.23
N THR A 35 8.04 -48.37 9.14
CA THR A 35 7.46 -47.81 10.37
C THR A 35 8.50 -47.15 11.27
N VAL A 36 9.73 -47.70 11.27
CA VAL A 36 10.87 -47.14 12.02
C VAL A 36 11.29 -45.77 11.48
N LEU A 37 11.40 -45.61 10.16
CA LEU A 37 11.75 -44.33 9.55
C LEU A 37 10.63 -43.30 9.73
N ALA A 38 9.37 -43.71 9.58
CA ALA A 38 8.22 -42.82 9.79
C ALA A 38 8.20 -42.25 11.21
N ARG A 39 8.32 -43.11 12.24
CA ARG A 39 8.40 -42.68 13.64
C ARG A 39 9.57 -41.75 13.89
N LYS A 40 10.76 -42.06 13.35
CA LYS A 40 11.95 -41.20 13.49
C LYS A 40 11.73 -39.78 12.96
N ILE A 41 10.97 -39.62 11.88
CA ILE A 41 10.62 -38.30 11.30
C ILE A 41 9.58 -37.60 12.18
N GLN A 42 8.55 -38.32 12.63
CA GLN A 42 7.47 -37.80 13.47
C GLN A 42 7.97 -37.33 14.85
N ASP A 43 8.80 -38.14 15.53
CA ASP A 43 9.28 -37.92 16.89
C ASP A 43 10.27 -36.75 17.01
N ARG A 44 10.86 -36.32 15.89
CA ARG A 44 11.86 -35.23 15.85
C ARG A 44 11.26 -33.82 15.73
N SER A 45 9.94 -33.68 15.83
CA SER A 45 9.24 -32.38 15.76
C SER A 45 9.75 -31.35 16.78
N GLY A 46 10.06 -31.79 18.00
CA GLY A 46 10.45 -30.89 19.09
C GLY A 46 11.80 -30.19 18.90
N TYR A 47 12.76 -30.79 18.19
CA TYR A 47 14.11 -30.23 18.09
C TYR A 47 14.15 -28.99 17.18
N ALA A 48 13.58 -29.08 15.98
CA ALA A 48 13.46 -27.95 15.05
C ALA A 48 12.61 -26.81 15.65
N TYR A 49 11.49 -27.16 16.31
CA TYR A 49 10.66 -26.21 17.04
C TYR A 49 11.46 -25.44 18.09
N ASN A 50 12.21 -26.14 18.94
CA ASN A 50 13.02 -25.52 19.99
C ASN A 50 14.11 -24.61 19.43
N LEU A 51 14.78 -25.00 18.34
CA LEU A 51 15.77 -24.16 17.67
C LEU A 51 15.16 -22.87 17.11
N LYS A 52 14.02 -22.96 16.42
CA LYS A 52 13.24 -21.80 15.97
C LYS A 52 12.89 -20.89 17.15
N THR A 53 12.33 -21.43 18.23
CA THR A 53 11.93 -20.62 19.40
C THR A 53 13.12 -19.94 20.07
N ARG A 54 14.30 -20.59 20.14
CA ARG A 54 15.54 -19.94 20.63
C ARG A 54 15.96 -18.78 19.74
N ILE A 55 15.94 -18.96 18.42
CA ILE A 55 16.27 -17.89 17.45
C ILE A 55 15.31 -16.70 17.66
N GLN A 56 14.00 -16.95 17.73
CA GLN A 56 13.00 -15.90 17.97
C GLN A 56 13.23 -15.16 19.28
N SER A 57 13.49 -15.90 20.37
CA SER A 57 13.75 -15.31 21.69
C SER A 57 14.98 -14.41 21.69
N ASP A 58 16.07 -14.85 21.03
CA ASP A 58 17.31 -14.05 20.91
C ASP A 58 17.11 -12.83 19.99
N VAL A 59 16.37 -12.97 18.88
CA VAL A 59 15.98 -11.84 18.01
C VAL A 59 15.19 -10.79 18.80
N ILE A 60 14.16 -11.20 19.55
CA ILE A 60 13.33 -10.29 20.37
C ILE A 60 14.19 -9.60 21.43
N ALA A 61 15.05 -10.33 22.13
CA ALA A 61 15.93 -9.75 23.14
C ALA A 61 16.84 -8.67 22.53
N ARG A 62 17.42 -8.94 21.36
CA ARG A 62 18.32 -8.00 20.66
C ARG A 62 17.62 -6.78 20.07
N LEU A 63 16.39 -6.94 19.60
CA LEU A 63 15.56 -5.81 19.15
C LEU A 63 15.18 -4.89 20.33
N ARG A 64 15.08 -5.44 21.55
CA ARG A 64 14.80 -4.66 22.77
C ARG A 64 16.04 -3.98 23.35
N SER A 65 17.21 -4.61 23.28
CA SER A 65 18.40 -4.19 24.03
C SER A 65 19.37 -3.26 23.27
N GLY A 66 19.00 -2.76 22.08
CA GLY A 66 19.89 -1.97 21.22
C GLY A 66 19.34 -0.59 20.88
N LYS A 67 20.23 0.34 20.50
CA LYS A 67 19.84 1.55 19.76
C LYS A 67 19.19 1.08 18.44
N ARG A 68 17.99 1.58 18.14
CA ARG A 68 17.27 1.23 16.91
C ARG A 68 18.10 1.61 15.70
N HIS A 69 18.37 0.62 14.86
CA HIS A 69 19.05 0.82 13.58
C HIS A 69 18.30 0.01 12.53
N THR A 70 17.59 0.68 11.63
CA THR A 70 16.60 0.09 10.71
C THR A 70 17.14 -1.13 9.95
N GLY A 71 18.36 -1.05 9.39
CA GLY A 71 18.97 -2.17 8.66
C GLY A 71 19.31 -3.39 9.54
N ARG A 72 19.71 -3.16 10.80
CA ARG A 72 19.98 -4.24 11.77
C ARG A 72 18.68 -4.92 12.17
N ASP A 73 17.64 -4.14 12.44
CA ASP A 73 16.35 -4.66 12.87
C ASP A 73 15.70 -5.51 11.77
N ILE A 74 15.82 -5.10 10.51
CA ILE A 74 15.33 -5.87 9.35
C ILE A 74 16.13 -7.16 9.21
N THR A 75 17.46 -7.09 9.33
CA THR A 75 18.31 -8.29 9.30
C THR A 75 17.91 -9.30 10.38
N LEU A 76 17.69 -8.83 11.61
CA LEU A 76 17.27 -9.68 12.72
C LEU A 76 15.88 -10.31 12.48
N ARG A 77 14.92 -9.54 11.96
CA ARG A 77 13.59 -10.06 11.59
C ARG A 77 13.64 -11.04 10.43
N SER A 78 14.49 -10.80 9.42
CA SER A 78 14.69 -11.74 8.33
C SER A 78 15.19 -13.09 8.82
N VAL A 79 16.09 -13.13 9.81
CA VAL A 79 16.54 -14.39 10.42
C VAL A 79 15.40 -15.12 11.14
N GLU A 80 14.55 -14.37 11.84
CA GLU A 80 13.34 -14.93 12.46
C GLU A 80 12.41 -15.56 11.42
N PHE A 81 12.13 -14.88 10.30
CA PHE A 81 11.29 -15.43 9.23
C PHE A 81 11.92 -16.67 8.57
N ILE A 82 13.23 -16.66 8.30
CA ILE A 82 13.94 -17.83 7.78
C ILE A 82 13.78 -19.02 8.74
N ALA A 83 13.91 -18.81 10.05
CA ALA A 83 13.76 -19.89 11.03
C ALA A 83 12.33 -20.45 11.07
N ILE A 84 11.31 -19.62 10.89
CA ILE A 84 9.91 -20.05 10.80
C ILE A 84 9.71 -20.94 9.57
N ASP A 85 10.14 -20.50 8.38
CA ASP A 85 9.95 -21.27 7.14
C ASP A 85 10.82 -22.54 7.10
N LEU A 86 11.99 -22.54 7.74
CA LEU A 86 12.78 -23.75 7.95
C LEU A 86 12.04 -24.78 8.81
N GLU A 87 11.47 -24.36 9.94
CA GLU A 87 10.69 -25.26 10.79
C GLU A 87 9.44 -25.79 10.07
N ARG A 88 8.78 -24.93 9.29
CA ARG A 88 7.66 -25.32 8.43
C ARG A 88 8.02 -26.42 7.44
N ILE A 89 9.23 -26.42 6.86
CA ILE A 89 9.68 -27.54 6.01
C ILE A 89 9.71 -28.87 6.79
N THR A 90 10.07 -28.85 8.08
CA THR A 90 10.03 -30.05 8.92
C THR A 90 8.59 -30.51 9.20
N GLU A 91 7.66 -29.58 9.38
CA GLU A 91 6.23 -29.85 9.52
C GLU A 91 5.68 -30.53 8.27
N ILE A 92 5.98 -29.96 7.11
CA ILE A 92 5.59 -30.53 5.81
C ILE A 92 6.14 -31.96 5.63
N CYS A 93 7.36 -32.25 6.12
CA CYS A 93 7.89 -33.61 6.08
C CYS A 93 7.04 -34.59 6.90
N ARG A 94 6.54 -34.17 8.07
CA ARG A 94 5.66 -34.98 8.92
C ARG A 94 4.29 -35.18 8.29
N ASN A 95 3.70 -34.12 7.73
CA ASN A 95 2.42 -34.22 7.01
C ASN A 95 2.53 -35.20 5.82
N CYS A 96 3.64 -35.17 5.08
CA CYS A 96 3.89 -36.15 4.03
C CYS A 96 3.90 -37.59 4.57
N ILE A 97 4.56 -37.84 5.71
CA ILE A 97 4.59 -39.18 6.33
C ILE A 97 3.18 -39.60 6.76
N GLU A 98 2.41 -38.71 7.39
CA GLU A 98 1.04 -38.99 7.81
C GLU A 98 0.15 -39.43 6.64
N GLN A 99 0.21 -38.71 5.52
CA GLN A 99 -0.52 -39.08 4.30
C GLN A 99 -0.01 -40.40 3.73
N MET A 100 1.31 -40.61 3.66
CA MET A 100 1.88 -41.82 3.05
C MET A 100 1.75 -43.09 3.89
N GLN A 101 1.65 -42.99 5.22
CA GLN A 101 1.47 -44.15 6.10
C GLN A 101 0.12 -44.83 5.89
N THR A 102 -0.84 -44.09 5.36
CA THR A 102 -2.19 -44.61 5.10
C THR A 102 -2.36 -45.07 3.65
N ILE A 103 -1.37 -44.87 2.77
CA ILE A 103 -1.45 -45.36 1.38
C ILE A 103 -1.24 -46.88 1.35
N GLU A 104 -2.21 -47.62 0.84
CA GLU A 104 -2.15 -49.08 0.73
C GLU A 104 -1.32 -49.49 -0.50
N CYS A 105 -1.61 -48.91 -1.66
CA CYS A 105 -0.91 -49.16 -2.91
C CYS A 105 0.18 -48.10 -3.16
N PHE A 106 1.34 -48.25 -2.50
CA PHE A 106 2.43 -47.26 -2.57
C PHE A 106 2.97 -46.98 -3.98
N SER A 107 2.82 -47.92 -4.92
CA SER A 107 3.20 -47.71 -6.33
C SER A 107 2.42 -46.57 -7.01
N LEU A 108 1.19 -46.30 -6.58
CA LEU A 108 0.36 -45.21 -7.11
C LEU A 108 0.91 -43.81 -6.78
N LEU A 109 1.73 -43.71 -5.72
CA LEU A 109 2.35 -42.45 -5.33
C LEU A 109 3.35 -41.95 -6.38
N GLY A 110 4.07 -42.83 -7.07
CA GLY A 110 5.13 -42.40 -8.00
C GLY A 110 6.34 -41.77 -7.29
N ALA A 111 6.83 -42.42 -6.23
CA ALA A 111 7.83 -41.93 -5.27
C ALA A 111 9.12 -41.33 -5.89
N SER A 112 9.55 -41.80 -7.07
CA SER A 112 10.76 -41.28 -7.76
C SER A 112 10.65 -39.79 -8.11
N ARG A 113 9.44 -39.32 -8.43
CA ARG A 113 9.17 -37.92 -8.75
C ARG A 113 9.35 -37.03 -7.52
N TYR A 114 8.78 -37.44 -6.39
CA TYR A 114 8.93 -36.74 -5.12
C TYR A 114 10.38 -36.75 -4.61
N ALA A 115 11.11 -37.86 -4.77
CA ALA A 115 12.52 -37.91 -4.44
C ALA A 115 13.35 -36.86 -5.21
N SER A 116 13.00 -36.61 -6.48
CA SER A 116 13.60 -35.55 -7.30
C SER A 116 13.23 -34.15 -6.81
N MET A 117 11.96 -33.91 -6.45
CA MET A 117 11.52 -32.64 -5.86
C MET A 117 12.28 -32.34 -4.56
N LEU A 118 12.37 -33.32 -3.65
CA LEU A 118 13.12 -33.19 -2.39
C LEU A 118 14.62 -32.97 -2.62
N LYS A 119 15.21 -33.53 -3.69
CA LYS A 119 16.61 -33.25 -4.05
C LYS A 119 16.81 -31.76 -4.39
N ARG A 120 15.83 -31.12 -5.03
CA ARG A 120 15.87 -29.67 -5.29
C ARG A 120 15.70 -28.88 -3.99
N VAL A 121 14.81 -29.31 -3.09
CA VAL A 121 14.65 -28.68 -1.76
C VAL A 121 15.97 -28.69 -0.99
N ARG A 122 16.63 -29.85 -0.90
CA ARG A 122 17.95 -29.98 -0.24
C ARG A 122 19.03 -29.12 -0.88
N LYS A 123 19.02 -28.98 -2.21
CA LYS A 123 19.91 -28.05 -2.90
C LYS A 123 19.68 -26.61 -2.41
N GLY A 124 18.43 -26.15 -2.32
CA GLY A 124 18.10 -24.83 -1.78
C GLY A 124 18.59 -24.65 -0.33
N LEU A 125 18.34 -25.64 0.54
CA LEU A 125 18.82 -25.63 1.92
C LEU A 125 20.35 -25.58 2.02
N SER A 126 21.07 -26.18 1.08
CA SER A 126 22.54 -26.13 1.06
C SER A 126 23.12 -24.77 0.66
N GLN A 127 22.36 -23.96 -0.08
CA GLN A 127 22.78 -22.64 -0.54
C GLN A 127 22.45 -21.52 0.49
N LEU A 128 21.77 -21.84 1.59
CA LEU A 128 21.21 -20.84 2.51
C LEU A 128 22.29 -19.99 3.19
N GLU A 129 23.35 -20.63 3.72
CA GLU A 129 24.45 -19.92 4.40
C GLU A 129 25.22 -19.03 3.43
N ASP A 130 25.54 -19.56 2.24
CA ASP A 130 26.20 -18.80 1.17
C ASP A 130 25.34 -17.60 0.72
N ALA A 131 24.03 -17.79 0.58
CA ALA A 131 23.10 -16.73 0.18
C ALA A 131 22.99 -15.61 1.22
N MET A 132 23.19 -15.91 2.51
CA MET A 132 23.21 -14.91 3.57
C MET A 132 24.56 -14.21 3.68
N ALA A 133 25.66 -14.90 3.37
CA ALA A 133 27.01 -14.36 3.45
C ALA A 133 27.41 -13.52 2.21
N ALA A 134 26.95 -13.91 1.03
CA ALA A 134 27.36 -13.31 -0.24
C ALA A 134 26.83 -11.87 -0.40
N PRO A 135 27.69 -10.92 -0.86
CA PRO A 135 27.20 -9.69 -1.44
C PRO A 135 26.46 -10.01 -2.74
N GLY A 136 25.20 -9.59 -2.84
CA GLY A 136 24.35 -9.80 -4.00
C GLY A 136 23.33 -10.94 -3.84
N SER A 137 22.12 -10.70 -4.35
CA SER A 137 20.98 -11.60 -4.16
C SER A 137 20.94 -12.82 -5.09
N LYS A 138 22.05 -13.19 -5.77
CA LYS A 138 22.03 -14.26 -6.78
C LYS A 138 21.68 -15.63 -6.19
N ALA A 139 22.37 -16.06 -5.14
CA ALA A 139 22.10 -17.33 -4.48
C ALA A 139 20.69 -17.33 -3.83
N ALA A 140 20.28 -16.21 -3.24
CA ALA A 140 18.92 -16.04 -2.73
C ALA A 140 17.88 -16.20 -3.86
N VAL A 141 18.12 -15.60 -5.02
CA VAL A 141 17.27 -15.75 -6.21
C VAL A 141 17.18 -17.21 -6.67
N GLU A 142 18.30 -17.92 -6.72
CA GLU A 142 18.32 -19.34 -7.10
C GLU A 142 17.48 -20.21 -6.15
N ILE A 143 17.52 -19.92 -4.84
CA ILE A 143 16.67 -20.58 -3.83
C ILE A 143 15.19 -20.33 -4.16
N GLY A 144 14.80 -19.07 -4.39
CA GLY A 144 13.40 -18.73 -4.70
C GLY A 144 12.91 -19.34 -6.01
N GLN A 145 13.77 -19.49 -7.01
CA GLN A 145 13.43 -20.14 -8.29
C GLN A 145 13.13 -21.64 -8.17
N ILE A 146 13.51 -22.30 -7.07
CA ILE A 146 13.13 -23.69 -6.81
C ILE A 146 11.60 -23.83 -6.74
N ASN A 147 10.91 -22.84 -6.17
CA ASN A 147 9.44 -22.82 -6.10
C ASN A 147 8.81 -22.99 -7.48
N ASN A 148 9.29 -22.25 -8.49
CA ASN A 148 8.75 -22.33 -9.85
C ASN A 148 8.87 -23.73 -10.45
N ARG A 149 9.93 -24.46 -10.12
CA ARG A 149 10.12 -25.85 -10.58
C ARG A 149 9.18 -26.80 -9.85
N LEU A 150 9.07 -26.67 -8.53
CA LEU A 150 8.18 -27.48 -7.70
C LEU A 150 6.70 -27.25 -8.03
N MET A 151 6.30 -26.02 -8.33
CA MET A 151 4.93 -25.73 -8.79
C MET A 151 4.62 -26.41 -10.12
N ARG A 152 5.53 -26.36 -11.10
CA ARG A 152 5.35 -27.09 -12.36
C ARG A 152 5.23 -28.60 -12.12
N ASP A 153 6.11 -29.17 -11.30
CA ASP A 153 6.07 -30.61 -10.98
C ASP A 153 4.74 -31.00 -10.30
N TYR A 154 4.27 -30.16 -9.38
CA TYR A 154 2.96 -30.30 -8.73
C TYR A 154 1.81 -30.25 -9.72
N GLU A 155 1.76 -29.27 -10.63
CA GLU A 155 0.71 -29.16 -11.65
C GLU A 155 0.66 -30.42 -12.53
N HIS A 156 1.83 -30.95 -12.91
CA HIS A 156 1.91 -32.20 -13.65
C HIS A 156 1.40 -33.40 -12.82
N GLN A 157 1.72 -33.49 -11.51
CA GLN A 157 1.20 -34.55 -10.65
C GLN A 157 -0.32 -34.43 -10.46
N LEU A 158 -0.83 -33.23 -10.21
CA LEU A 158 -2.24 -32.94 -10.04
C LEU A 158 -3.05 -33.41 -11.24
N GLN A 159 -2.63 -33.05 -12.46
CA GLN A 159 -3.28 -33.51 -13.69
C GLN A 159 -3.18 -35.04 -13.87
N GLY A 160 -2.08 -35.65 -13.41
CA GLY A 160 -1.91 -37.10 -13.38
C GLY A 160 -2.93 -37.77 -12.48
N TYR A 161 -3.00 -37.36 -11.20
CA TYR A 161 -3.91 -37.95 -10.23
C TYR A 161 -5.37 -37.68 -10.54
N VAL A 162 -5.74 -36.50 -11.03
CA VAL A 162 -7.13 -36.21 -11.44
C VAL A 162 -7.58 -37.13 -12.58
N ARG A 163 -6.68 -37.50 -13.51
CA ARG A 163 -6.99 -38.50 -14.53
C ARG A 163 -7.09 -39.90 -13.93
N ALA A 164 -6.16 -40.29 -13.07
CA ALA A 164 -6.18 -41.58 -12.40
C ALA A 164 -7.44 -41.79 -11.55
N LEU A 165 -7.90 -40.75 -10.83
CA LEU A 165 -9.14 -40.78 -10.03
C LEU A 165 -10.38 -41.08 -10.87
N LYS A 166 -10.41 -40.61 -12.13
CA LYS A 166 -11.51 -40.89 -13.07
C LYS A 166 -11.43 -42.29 -13.67
N GLN A 167 -10.22 -42.83 -13.83
CA GLN A 167 -9.97 -44.10 -14.50
C GLN A 167 -9.97 -45.30 -13.54
N HIS A 168 -9.59 -45.07 -12.28
CA HIS A 168 -9.37 -46.07 -11.25
C HIS A 168 -10.11 -45.70 -9.96
N PRO A 169 -11.46 -45.69 -9.97
CA PRO A 169 -12.26 -45.34 -8.80
C PRO A 169 -12.01 -46.27 -7.60
N GLU A 170 -11.56 -47.50 -7.83
CA GLU A 170 -11.15 -48.46 -6.80
C GLU A 170 -9.96 -47.99 -5.95
N HIS A 171 -9.16 -47.04 -6.45
CA HIS A 171 -7.98 -46.48 -5.77
C HIS A 171 -8.19 -45.04 -5.28
N THR A 172 -9.44 -44.60 -5.12
CA THR A 172 -9.79 -43.22 -4.78
C THR A 172 -9.09 -42.72 -3.50
N GLU A 173 -9.01 -43.54 -2.46
CA GLU A 173 -8.37 -43.15 -1.20
C GLU A 173 -6.86 -42.88 -1.37
N ASP A 174 -6.15 -43.83 -1.96
CA ASP A 174 -4.71 -43.74 -2.19
C ASP A 174 -4.34 -42.57 -3.12
N LEU A 175 -5.12 -42.37 -4.19
CA LEU A 175 -4.90 -41.29 -5.14
C LEU A 175 -5.17 -39.92 -4.51
N THR A 176 -6.18 -39.83 -3.63
CA THR A 176 -6.46 -38.63 -2.85
C THR A 176 -5.32 -38.32 -1.88
N ARG A 177 -4.82 -39.32 -1.14
CA ARG A 177 -3.66 -39.18 -0.23
C ARG A 177 -2.40 -38.77 -1.00
N ALA A 178 -2.16 -39.35 -2.17
CA ALA A 178 -1.05 -38.97 -3.04
C ALA A 178 -1.14 -37.51 -3.53
N LEU A 179 -2.36 -37.00 -3.78
CA LEU A 179 -2.59 -35.60 -4.12
C LEU A 179 -2.23 -34.66 -2.95
N PHE A 180 -2.55 -35.04 -1.71
CA PHE A 180 -2.11 -34.28 -0.53
C PHE A 180 -0.58 -34.27 -0.39
N VAL A 181 0.11 -35.39 -0.65
CA VAL A 181 1.58 -35.41 -0.70
C VAL A 181 2.10 -34.45 -1.77
N ALA A 182 1.48 -34.41 -2.96
CA ALA A 182 1.85 -33.47 -4.01
C ALA A 182 1.69 -32.00 -3.55
N TYR A 183 0.57 -31.71 -2.87
CA TYR A 183 0.31 -30.39 -2.32
C TYR A 183 1.37 -30.00 -1.28
N GLU A 184 1.74 -30.90 -0.38
CA GLU A 184 2.79 -30.65 0.61
C GLU A 184 4.14 -30.34 -0.04
N MET A 185 4.49 -31.01 -1.14
CA MET A 185 5.71 -30.72 -1.91
C MET A 185 5.69 -29.33 -2.54
N LYS A 186 4.52 -28.85 -2.98
CA LYS A 186 4.33 -27.45 -3.41
C LYS A 186 4.58 -26.49 -2.24
N GLN A 187 4.10 -26.82 -1.03
CA GLN A 187 4.29 -25.98 0.15
C GLN A 187 5.77 -25.85 0.55
N MET A 188 6.61 -26.88 0.34
CA MET A 188 8.07 -26.75 0.54
C MET A 188 8.68 -25.71 -0.40
N GLY A 189 8.20 -25.64 -1.64
CA GLY A 189 8.60 -24.62 -2.61
C GLY A 189 8.26 -23.21 -2.15
N ALA A 190 7.04 -23.02 -1.61
CA ALA A 190 6.61 -21.74 -1.06
C ALA A 190 7.46 -21.30 0.14
N ALA A 191 7.81 -22.21 1.05
CA ALA A 191 8.71 -21.92 2.17
C ALA A 191 10.10 -21.46 1.69
N LEU A 192 10.67 -22.12 0.67
CA LEU A 192 11.94 -21.69 0.07
C LEU A 192 11.85 -20.31 -0.60
N LEU A 193 10.71 -19.98 -1.21
CA LEU A 193 10.47 -18.64 -1.77
C LEU A 193 10.47 -17.59 -0.66
N HIS A 194 9.78 -17.82 0.46
CA HIS A 194 9.78 -16.88 1.58
C HIS A 194 11.16 -16.73 2.24
N ILE A 195 11.94 -17.82 2.33
CA ILE A 195 13.34 -17.76 2.76
C ILE A 195 14.15 -16.86 1.82
N SER A 196 13.99 -17.02 0.50
CA SER A 196 14.62 -16.18 -0.51
C SER A 196 14.27 -14.70 -0.33
N GLU A 197 12.99 -14.38 -0.16
CA GLU A 197 12.49 -13.01 0.07
C GLU A 197 13.05 -12.41 1.37
N SER A 198 13.18 -13.20 2.43
CA SER A 198 13.75 -12.77 3.70
C SER A 198 15.24 -12.44 3.58
N ILE A 199 16.00 -13.24 2.82
CA ILE A 199 17.42 -12.97 2.54
C ILE A 199 17.56 -11.72 1.67
N ILE A 200 16.76 -11.58 0.62
CA ILE A 200 16.74 -10.39 -0.25
C ILE A 200 16.41 -9.14 0.57
N SER A 201 15.41 -9.22 1.45
CA SER A 201 14.98 -8.12 2.30
C SER A 201 16.07 -7.67 3.29
N ALA A 202 16.82 -8.63 3.85
CA ALA A 202 17.97 -8.33 4.70
C ALA A 202 19.10 -7.65 3.91
N ASN A 203 19.38 -8.11 2.69
CA ASN A 203 20.39 -7.53 1.82
C ASN A 203 20.03 -6.11 1.35
N LEU A 204 18.76 -5.85 1.07
CA LEU A 204 18.27 -4.52 0.67
C LEU A 204 17.95 -3.59 1.84
N GLY A 205 17.97 -4.08 3.08
CA GLY A 205 17.61 -3.29 4.26
C GLY A 205 16.15 -2.81 4.24
N GLN A 206 15.25 -3.48 3.52
CA GLN A 206 13.81 -3.21 3.49
C GLN A 206 13.03 -4.48 3.13
N PRO A 207 11.77 -4.66 3.60
CA PRO A 207 10.93 -5.77 3.17
C PRO A 207 10.61 -5.72 1.67
N VAL A 208 10.92 -6.80 0.95
CA VAL A 208 10.75 -6.91 -0.51
C VAL A 208 10.28 -8.32 -0.87
N SER A 209 9.22 -8.42 -1.69
CA SER A 209 8.80 -9.69 -2.30
C SER A 209 9.67 -10.05 -3.50
N PHE A 210 9.65 -11.31 -3.90
CA PHE A 210 10.45 -11.82 -5.01
C PHE A 210 10.09 -11.12 -6.32
N GLU A 211 8.80 -10.89 -6.58
CA GLU A 211 8.34 -10.15 -7.76
C GLU A 211 8.84 -8.70 -7.77
N ARG A 212 8.74 -8.02 -6.62
CA ARG A 212 9.17 -6.63 -6.44
C ARG A 212 10.67 -6.48 -6.67
N PHE A 213 11.48 -7.42 -6.17
CA PHE A 213 12.93 -7.42 -6.38
C PHE A 213 13.29 -7.38 -7.87
N PHE A 214 12.64 -8.22 -8.69
CA PHE A 214 12.95 -8.23 -10.11
C PHE A 214 12.40 -7.04 -10.88
N SER A 215 11.23 -6.50 -10.53
CA SER A 215 10.74 -5.26 -11.12
C SER A 215 11.67 -4.09 -10.81
N LEU A 216 12.13 -3.99 -9.56
CA LEU A 216 13.11 -3.00 -9.15
C LEU A 216 14.43 -3.16 -9.92
N LYS A 217 14.98 -4.38 -9.98
CA LYS A 217 16.24 -4.64 -10.68
C LYS A 217 16.15 -4.30 -12.17
N SER A 218 15.05 -4.70 -12.83
CA SER A 218 14.83 -4.47 -14.26
C SER A 218 14.73 -2.98 -14.56
N MET A 219 13.94 -2.23 -13.78
CA MET A 219 13.81 -0.78 -13.93
C MET A 219 15.08 0.00 -13.58
N ILE A 220 15.90 -0.49 -12.65
CA ILE A 220 17.20 0.10 -12.33
C ILE A 220 18.18 -0.10 -13.49
N SER A 221 18.20 -1.28 -14.12
CA SER A 221 19.06 -1.53 -15.28
C SER A 221 18.74 -0.61 -16.46
N ASP A 222 17.51 -0.13 -16.58
CA ASP A 222 17.11 0.86 -17.60
C ASP A 222 17.64 2.28 -17.34
N LEU A 223 18.16 2.59 -16.14
CA LEU A 223 18.61 3.93 -15.75
C LEU A 223 20.07 4.26 -16.14
N ASP A 224 20.77 3.40 -16.89
CA ASP A 224 22.18 3.58 -17.33
C ASP A 224 23.18 3.89 -16.19
N ALA A 225 22.84 3.59 -14.94
CA ALA A 225 23.76 3.62 -13.81
C ALA A 225 24.36 2.22 -13.64
N ASP A 226 25.67 2.13 -13.36
CA ASP A 226 26.31 0.88 -12.95
C ASP A 226 25.56 0.33 -11.72
N GLY A 227 24.68 -0.65 -11.97
CA GLY A 227 23.59 -1.03 -11.06
C GLY A 227 24.02 -1.62 -9.71
N ASP A 228 25.33 -1.73 -9.46
CA ASP A 228 25.90 -2.19 -8.19
C ASP A 228 26.07 -1.05 -7.14
N ASP A 229 26.01 0.23 -7.55
CA ASP A 229 26.19 1.39 -6.64
C ASP A 229 24.87 2.09 -6.25
N LEU A 230 23.71 1.61 -6.73
CA LEU A 230 22.42 2.21 -6.40
C LEU A 230 21.86 1.66 -5.07
N GLN A 231 21.59 2.57 -4.14
CA GLN A 231 20.91 2.26 -2.89
C GLN A 231 19.40 2.49 -3.02
N VAL A 232 18.62 1.61 -2.40
CA VAL A 232 17.15 1.71 -2.39
C VAL A 232 16.69 1.86 -0.96
N ALA A 233 16.04 2.98 -0.65
CA ALA A 233 15.50 3.28 0.67
C ALA A 233 13.98 3.27 0.64
N SER A 234 13.33 2.67 1.65
CA SER A 234 11.88 2.78 1.78
C SER A 234 11.51 4.19 2.24
N ILE A 235 10.65 4.86 1.48
CA ILE A 235 10.14 6.19 1.82
C ILE A 235 8.81 6.06 2.57
N ALA A 236 7.89 5.26 2.04
CA ALA A 236 6.56 5.08 2.62
C ALA A 236 5.95 3.74 2.24
N GLN A 237 5.03 3.27 3.08
CA GLN A 237 4.11 2.17 2.78
C GLN A 237 2.68 2.70 2.82
N THR A 238 1.93 2.48 1.75
CA THR A 238 0.53 2.91 1.68
C THR A 238 -0.37 1.89 2.36
N ARG A 239 -1.45 2.35 3.01
CA ARG A 239 -2.48 1.46 3.59
C ARG A 239 -3.17 0.57 2.53
N SER A 240 -3.05 0.95 1.25
CA SER A 240 -3.58 0.21 0.10
C SER A 240 -2.69 -0.93 -0.39
N GLY A 241 -1.55 -1.18 0.27
CA GLY A 241 -0.61 -2.25 -0.08
C GLY A 241 0.40 -1.90 -1.17
N SER A 242 0.45 -0.65 -1.63
CA SER A 242 1.51 -0.14 -2.50
C SER A 242 2.71 0.34 -1.68
N SER A 243 3.91 -0.01 -2.12
CA SER A 243 5.16 0.44 -1.51
C SER A 243 5.84 1.52 -2.34
N ILE A 244 6.45 2.48 -1.66
CA ILE A 244 7.17 3.61 -2.26
C ILE A 244 8.61 3.57 -1.74
N SER A 245 9.56 3.47 -2.66
CA SER A 245 10.98 3.49 -2.35
C SER A 245 11.71 4.56 -3.17
N GLY A 246 12.68 5.22 -2.57
CA GLY A 246 13.59 6.12 -3.25
C GLY A 246 14.83 5.36 -3.72
N ILE A 247 15.36 5.76 -4.85
CA ILE A 247 16.59 5.23 -5.45
C ILE A 247 17.63 6.36 -5.41
N SER A 248 18.83 6.10 -4.88
CA SER A 248 19.94 7.06 -4.78
C SER A 248 21.27 6.44 -5.19
N ASN A 249 22.24 7.26 -5.58
CA ASN A 249 23.63 6.82 -5.77
C ASN A 249 24.29 6.61 -4.39
N GLY A 250 25.14 5.59 -4.27
CA GLY A 250 25.62 5.02 -3.01
C GLY A 250 26.32 5.97 -2.04
N ASP A 251 26.87 7.09 -2.52
CA ASP A 251 27.58 8.08 -1.70
C ASP A 251 26.80 9.38 -1.47
N ASP A 252 25.62 9.55 -2.07
CA ASP A 252 24.90 10.83 -2.17
C ASP A 252 23.55 10.82 -1.41
N ALA A 253 23.48 10.12 -0.27
CA ALA A 253 22.29 10.16 0.58
C ALA A 253 21.94 11.59 1.07
N GLU A 254 22.89 12.53 1.04
CA GLU A 254 22.68 13.95 1.34
C GLU A 254 22.17 14.79 0.15
N ASN A 255 22.39 14.35 -1.11
CA ASN A 255 21.98 15.07 -2.32
C ASN A 255 20.59 14.66 -2.88
N GLY A 256 19.89 13.76 -2.19
CA GLY A 256 18.50 13.38 -2.49
C GLY A 256 18.35 12.16 -3.40
N TYR A 257 17.11 11.78 -3.68
CA TYR A 257 16.81 10.63 -4.53
C TYR A 257 16.92 10.98 -6.01
N LEU A 258 17.40 10.04 -6.82
CA LEU A 258 17.38 10.09 -8.28
C LEU A 258 15.97 9.82 -8.81
N ALA A 259 15.30 8.81 -8.26
CA ALA A 259 13.99 8.35 -8.72
C ALA A 259 13.16 7.76 -7.59
N ILE A 260 11.84 7.75 -7.78
CA ILE A 260 10.88 7.12 -6.89
C ILE A 260 10.29 5.88 -7.58
N PHE A 261 10.48 4.74 -6.95
CA PHE A 261 9.89 3.46 -7.33
C PHE A 261 8.58 3.24 -6.58
N LYS A 262 7.49 3.06 -7.33
CA LYS A 262 6.16 2.71 -6.81
C LYS A 262 5.72 1.38 -7.40
N ASP A 263 5.24 0.46 -6.55
CA ASP A 263 4.68 -0.82 -7.01
C ASP A 263 3.37 -1.17 -6.31
N GLY A 264 2.57 -2.03 -6.96
CA GLY A 264 1.32 -2.53 -6.40
C GLY A 264 0.37 -3.11 -7.45
N GLU A 265 -0.91 -3.12 -7.13
CA GLU A 265 -1.97 -3.68 -8.00
C GLU A 265 -1.97 -3.00 -9.38
N LYS A 266 -1.94 -3.81 -10.44
CA LYS A 266 -1.83 -3.36 -11.83
C LYS A 266 -2.82 -2.27 -12.22
N ARG A 267 -4.07 -2.38 -11.77
CA ARG A 267 -5.13 -1.39 -12.07
C ARG A 267 -4.77 -0.02 -11.48
N LYS A 268 -4.35 0.04 -10.23
CA LYS A 268 -4.00 1.29 -9.53
C LYS A 268 -2.78 1.97 -10.14
N VAL A 269 -1.72 1.21 -10.40
CA VAL A 269 -0.50 1.77 -11.01
C VAL A 269 -0.77 2.27 -12.44
N LYS A 270 -1.68 1.61 -13.17
CA LYS A 270 -2.15 2.09 -14.48
C LYS A 270 -2.92 3.41 -14.37
N GLU A 271 -3.79 3.55 -13.38
CA GLU A 271 -4.54 4.80 -13.12
C GLU A 271 -3.59 5.95 -12.75
N GLU A 272 -2.60 5.71 -11.90
CA GLU A 272 -1.54 6.69 -11.58
C GLU A 272 -0.76 7.12 -12.84
N ARG A 273 -0.30 6.15 -13.65
CA ARG A 273 0.39 6.43 -14.92
C ARG A 273 -0.48 7.26 -15.87
N ALA A 274 -1.77 6.96 -15.98
CA ALA A 274 -2.68 7.71 -16.83
C ALA A 274 -2.85 9.16 -16.32
N GLY A 275 -2.98 9.34 -15.00
CA GLY A 275 -3.05 10.67 -14.38
C GLY A 275 -1.79 11.50 -14.65
N VAL A 276 -0.61 10.92 -14.45
CA VAL A 276 0.68 11.58 -14.72
C VAL A 276 0.80 11.96 -16.20
N ASN A 277 0.52 11.04 -17.12
CA ASN A 277 0.57 11.33 -18.56
C ASN A 277 -0.39 12.45 -18.98
N ALA A 278 -1.63 12.41 -18.48
CA ALA A 278 -2.61 13.45 -18.79
C ALA A 278 -2.14 14.82 -18.30
N TRP A 279 -1.52 14.92 -17.11
CA TRP A 279 -0.93 16.18 -16.66
C TRP A 279 0.27 16.63 -17.49
N HIS A 280 1.10 15.71 -18.02
CA HIS A 280 2.17 16.09 -18.94
C HIS A 280 1.65 16.68 -20.25
N GLU A 281 0.52 16.17 -20.75
CA GLU A 281 -0.12 16.70 -21.96
C GLU A 281 -0.84 18.03 -21.69
N ILE A 282 -1.53 18.14 -20.56
CA ILE A 282 -2.41 19.28 -20.25
C ILE A 282 -1.64 20.47 -19.67
N TYR A 283 -0.68 20.23 -18.78
CA TYR A 283 0.12 21.27 -18.13
C TYR A 283 1.55 20.75 -17.85
N PRO A 284 2.44 20.81 -18.85
CA PRO A 284 3.80 20.29 -18.75
C PRO A 284 4.58 20.89 -17.57
N GLY A 285 5.33 20.04 -16.86
CA GLY A 285 6.22 20.44 -15.77
C GLY A 285 5.58 20.52 -14.37
N LEU A 286 4.31 20.13 -14.22
CA LEU A 286 3.61 20.04 -12.93
C LEU A 286 3.64 18.64 -12.31
N ALA A 287 3.64 17.59 -13.14
CA ALA A 287 3.68 16.20 -12.72
C ALA A 287 5.10 15.63 -12.86
N PRO A 288 5.48 14.60 -12.08
CA PRO A 288 6.79 13.94 -12.19
C PRO A 288 6.90 13.14 -13.48
N LYS A 289 8.05 13.17 -14.16
CA LYS A 289 8.24 12.35 -15.37
C LYS A 289 8.17 10.87 -15.04
N ILE A 290 7.58 10.09 -15.94
CA ILE A 290 7.64 8.63 -15.89
C ILE A 290 8.94 8.18 -16.56
N LEU A 291 9.79 7.50 -15.82
CA LEU A 291 11.08 6.99 -16.29
C LEU A 291 10.93 5.58 -16.87
N SER A 292 10.22 4.69 -16.16
CA SER A 292 9.95 3.33 -16.62
C SER A 292 8.63 2.79 -16.05
N TYR A 293 8.07 1.79 -16.72
CA TYR A 293 6.82 1.13 -16.31
C TYR A 293 6.81 -0.34 -16.74
N GLU A 294 6.60 -1.23 -15.78
CA GLU A 294 6.57 -2.68 -16.00
C GLU A 294 5.30 -3.33 -15.46
N LYS A 295 4.90 -4.42 -16.12
CA LYS A 295 3.79 -5.27 -15.68
C LYS A 295 4.30 -6.68 -15.41
N ARG A 296 3.93 -7.26 -14.27
CA ARG A 296 4.19 -8.66 -13.93
C ARG A 296 2.96 -9.27 -13.29
N GLY A 297 2.32 -10.21 -13.99
CA GLY A 297 1.09 -10.84 -13.51
C GLY A 297 -0.02 -9.82 -13.22
N GLN A 298 -0.52 -9.82 -11.97
CA GLN A 298 -1.53 -8.89 -11.46
C GLN A 298 -0.94 -7.62 -10.82
N SER A 299 0.38 -7.51 -10.82
CA SER A 299 1.13 -6.38 -10.26
C SER A 299 1.71 -5.52 -11.38
N ALA A 300 1.98 -4.27 -11.07
CA ALA A 300 2.76 -3.38 -11.92
C ALA A 300 3.68 -2.52 -11.05
N ALA A 301 4.75 -2.05 -11.67
CA ALA A 301 5.69 -1.11 -11.07
C ALA A 301 5.80 0.13 -11.97
N LEU A 302 6.09 1.25 -11.34
CA LEU A 302 6.26 2.56 -11.97
C LEU A 302 7.48 3.23 -11.35
N LEU A 303 8.40 3.65 -12.18
CA LEU A 303 9.52 4.47 -11.79
C LEU A 303 9.26 5.91 -12.26
N ILE A 304 9.25 6.86 -11.34
CA ILE A 304 9.03 8.27 -11.62
C ILE A 304 10.21 9.12 -11.14
N GLU A 305 10.37 10.28 -11.74
CA GLU A 305 11.32 11.31 -11.30
C GLU A 305 11.08 11.68 -9.84
N HIS A 306 12.18 11.82 -9.09
CA HIS A 306 12.11 12.43 -7.76
C HIS A 306 11.95 13.95 -7.90
N LEU A 307 10.90 14.48 -7.26
CA LEU A 307 10.63 15.91 -7.26
C LEU A 307 11.28 16.55 -6.02
N PRO A 308 12.25 17.47 -6.20
CA PRO A 308 12.86 18.17 -5.08
C PRO A 308 11.88 19.15 -4.41
N GLY A 309 12.22 19.55 -3.19
CA GLY A 309 11.44 20.48 -2.39
C GLY A 309 10.74 19.81 -1.21
N TYR A 310 9.77 20.51 -0.66
CA TYR A 310 9.03 20.08 0.54
C TYR A 310 7.57 19.89 0.21
N THR A 311 6.92 18.90 0.84
CA THR A 311 5.46 18.83 0.79
C THR A 311 4.88 20.09 1.41
N PHE A 312 3.73 20.53 0.91
CA PHE A 312 3.06 21.71 1.45
C PHE A 312 2.65 21.48 2.91
N GLU A 313 2.32 20.24 3.28
CA GLU A 313 2.15 19.81 4.66
C GLU A 313 3.40 20.07 5.53
N GLN A 314 4.59 19.65 5.08
CA GLN A 314 5.82 19.91 5.82
C GLN A 314 6.08 21.41 6.01
N ILE A 315 5.91 22.20 4.94
CA ILE A 315 6.09 23.65 5.00
C ILE A 315 5.14 24.27 6.03
N LEU A 316 3.90 23.78 6.04
CA LEU A 316 2.85 24.27 6.89
C LEU A 316 3.07 23.94 8.38
N LEU A 317 3.64 22.76 8.67
CA LEU A 317 3.84 22.28 10.03
C LEU A 317 5.18 22.72 10.63
N ASN A 318 6.24 22.73 9.84
CA ASN A 318 7.61 22.76 10.37
C ASN A 318 8.43 23.96 9.90
N GLU A 319 8.07 24.58 8.78
CA GLU A 319 8.90 25.61 8.17
C GLU A 319 8.47 27.03 8.57
N PRO A 320 9.34 28.05 8.40
CA PRO A 320 9.03 29.44 8.72
C PRO A 320 7.86 30.03 7.91
N ASP A 321 7.17 31.02 8.46
CA ASP A 321 6.06 31.72 7.81
C ASP A 321 6.45 32.37 6.47
N THR A 322 7.71 32.80 6.33
CA THR A 322 8.24 33.36 5.08
C THR A 322 8.23 32.33 3.94
N LEU A 323 8.61 31.08 4.21
CA LEU A 323 8.58 30.01 3.21
C LEU A 323 7.13 29.61 2.89
N LEU A 324 6.28 29.52 3.91
CA LEU A 324 4.85 29.24 3.71
C LEU A 324 4.17 30.30 2.83
N GLU A 325 4.44 31.58 3.05
CA GLU A 325 3.90 32.65 2.21
C GLU A 325 4.36 32.52 0.76
N GLN A 326 5.63 32.16 0.52
CA GLN A 326 6.16 31.95 -0.82
C GLN A 326 5.47 30.76 -1.51
N ALA A 327 5.36 29.63 -0.80
CA ALA A 327 4.67 28.44 -1.28
C ALA A 327 3.20 28.73 -1.60
N GLN A 328 2.48 29.44 -0.72
CA GLN A 328 1.10 29.88 -0.93
C GLN A 328 0.97 30.76 -2.17
N LYS A 329 1.79 31.83 -2.27
CA LYS A 329 1.76 32.75 -3.41
C LYS A 329 2.04 32.02 -4.71
N ARG A 330 2.96 31.04 -4.72
CA ARG A 330 3.23 30.23 -5.92
C ARG A 330 2.06 29.29 -6.23
N LEU A 331 1.53 28.57 -5.25
CA LEU A 331 0.37 27.67 -5.40
C LEU A 331 -0.83 28.40 -5.99
N GLU A 332 -1.14 29.61 -5.50
CA GLU A 332 -2.22 30.43 -6.05
C GLU A 332 -2.02 30.81 -7.51
N LYS A 333 -0.78 31.18 -7.88
CA LYS A 333 -0.44 31.51 -9.27
C LYS A 333 -0.62 30.28 -10.16
N THR A 334 -0.10 29.13 -9.72
CA THR A 334 -0.23 27.86 -10.43
C THR A 334 -1.70 27.47 -10.62
N LEU A 335 -2.51 27.48 -9.56
CA LEU A 335 -3.93 27.15 -9.63
C LEU A 335 -4.70 28.07 -10.58
N LYS A 336 -4.49 29.39 -10.51
CA LYS A 336 -5.12 30.34 -11.44
C LYS A 336 -4.72 30.10 -12.89
N SER A 337 -3.47 29.68 -13.13
CA SER A 337 -2.98 29.30 -14.46
C SER A 337 -3.71 28.05 -14.97
N ILE A 338 -3.72 26.99 -14.16
CA ILE A 338 -4.39 25.72 -14.47
C ILE A 338 -5.88 25.97 -14.77
N TRP A 339 -6.58 26.68 -13.89
CA TRP A 339 -8.01 26.94 -14.06
C TRP A 339 -8.32 27.75 -15.34
N ARG A 340 -7.40 28.62 -15.76
CA ARG A 340 -7.55 29.41 -16.98
C ARG A 340 -7.24 28.58 -18.23
N GLU A 341 -6.14 27.84 -18.21
CA GLU A 341 -5.61 27.14 -19.40
C GLU A 341 -6.37 25.85 -19.70
N THR A 342 -6.91 25.20 -18.67
CA THR A 342 -7.68 23.96 -18.80
C THR A 342 -9.20 24.21 -18.82
N ARG A 343 -9.63 25.46 -18.98
CA ARG A 343 -11.04 25.81 -18.91
C ARG A 343 -11.80 25.22 -20.10
N VAL A 344 -12.87 24.49 -19.80
CA VAL A 344 -13.87 24.04 -20.78
C VAL A 344 -15.21 24.68 -20.43
N SER A 345 -15.78 25.45 -21.35
CA SER A 345 -17.02 26.23 -21.16
C SER A 345 -18.29 25.37 -21.22
N GLU A 346 -18.24 24.17 -20.66
CA GLU A 346 -19.37 23.25 -20.57
C GLU A 346 -19.90 23.23 -19.13
N PRO A 347 -21.17 23.59 -18.90
CA PRO A 347 -21.77 23.45 -17.59
C PRO A 347 -21.90 21.98 -17.19
N SER A 348 -21.53 21.65 -15.95
CA SER A 348 -21.53 20.26 -15.50
C SER A 348 -21.89 20.13 -14.02
N PRO A 349 -22.64 19.08 -13.61
CA PRO A 349 -23.00 18.86 -12.22
C PRO A 349 -21.78 18.46 -11.38
N ALA A 350 -21.49 19.22 -10.32
CA ALA A 350 -20.37 18.94 -9.40
C ALA A 350 -20.51 17.58 -8.68
N SER A 351 -21.75 17.16 -8.43
CA SER A 351 -22.10 15.82 -7.90
C SER A 351 -21.46 15.49 -6.54
N PHE A 352 -21.22 16.49 -5.69
CA PHE A 352 -20.66 16.32 -4.35
C PHE A 352 -21.52 15.41 -3.48
N MET A 353 -22.86 15.53 -3.56
CA MET A 353 -23.75 14.70 -2.73
C MET A 353 -23.78 13.26 -3.20
N GLN A 354 -23.69 13.01 -4.51
CA GLN A 354 -23.53 11.65 -5.02
C GLN A 354 -22.19 11.03 -4.58
N GLN A 355 -21.12 11.82 -4.58
CA GLN A 355 -19.82 11.38 -4.07
C GLN A 355 -19.86 11.08 -2.57
N LEU A 356 -20.55 11.92 -1.79
CA LEU A 356 -20.72 11.75 -0.35
C LEU A 356 -21.52 10.47 -0.05
N GLN A 357 -22.67 10.28 -0.68
CA GLN A 357 -23.53 9.11 -0.48
C GLN A 357 -22.76 7.80 -0.71
N LYS A 358 -21.97 7.71 -1.79
CA LYS A 358 -21.15 6.53 -2.12
C LYS A 358 -20.09 6.17 -1.08
N ARG A 359 -19.79 7.06 -0.13
CA ARG A 359 -18.75 6.90 0.87
C ARG A 359 -19.30 6.75 2.30
N MET A 360 -20.61 6.89 2.50
CA MET A 360 -21.20 6.87 3.84
C MET A 360 -21.09 5.49 4.50
N ASP A 361 -21.25 4.40 3.75
CA ASP A 361 -21.08 3.04 4.30
C ASP A 361 -19.69 2.83 4.92
N ASP A 362 -18.65 3.35 4.26
CA ASP A 362 -17.28 3.29 4.79
C ASP A 362 -17.09 4.18 6.02
N VAL A 363 -17.79 5.34 6.08
CA VAL A 363 -17.78 6.22 7.26
C VAL A 363 -18.47 5.53 8.44
N TYR A 364 -19.66 4.98 8.23
CA TYR A 364 -20.44 4.31 9.28
C TYR A 364 -19.79 3.02 9.78
N ARG A 365 -18.99 2.34 8.94
CA ARG A 365 -18.18 1.20 9.39
C ARG A 365 -17.13 1.60 10.44
N ILE A 366 -16.60 2.82 10.36
CA ILE A 366 -15.60 3.35 11.32
C ILE A 366 -16.27 4.07 12.49
N HIS A 367 -17.34 4.83 12.20
CA HIS A 367 -18.10 5.63 13.17
C HIS A 367 -19.59 5.25 13.13
N PRO A 368 -19.99 4.10 13.69
CA PRO A 368 -21.39 3.66 13.69
C PRO A 368 -22.34 4.67 14.33
N GLU A 369 -21.86 5.48 15.27
CA GLU A 369 -22.65 6.53 15.94
C GLU A 369 -23.16 7.65 15.01
N PHE A 370 -22.60 7.76 13.79
CA PHE A 370 -23.07 8.72 12.79
C PHE A 370 -24.25 8.19 11.98
N ALA A 371 -24.51 6.88 11.98
CA ALA A 371 -25.64 6.25 11.29
C ALA A 371 -26.91 6.40 12.14
N GLN A 372 -27.53 7.58 12.05
CA GLN A 372 -28.78 7.90 12.75
C GLN A 372 -29.96 7.88 11.78
N SER A 373 -31.12 7.38 12.23
CA SER A 373 -32.36 7.47 11.48
C SER A 373 -32.99 8.86 11.59
N ASP A 374 -33.97 9.14 10.73
CA ASP A 374 -34.86 10.27 10.92
C ASP A 374 -35.52 10.15 12.31
N SER A 375 -35.74 11.29 12.97
CA SER A 375 -36.32 11.34 14.30
C SER A 375 -37.19 12.57 14.47
N THR A 376 -38.00 12.61 15.53
CA THR A 376 -38.84 13.76 15.87
C THR A 376 -38.50 14.20 17.30
N LEU A 377 -38.25 15.49 17.50
CA LEU A 377 -37.98 16.08 18.80
C LEU A 377 -39.00 17.17 19.08
N CYS A 378 -39.84 16.96 20.10
CA CYS A 378 -40.90 17.92 20.49
C CYS A 378 -41.80 18.34 19.31
N GLY A 379 -42.11 17.39 18.39
CA GLY A 379 -42.91 17.65 17.20
C GLY A 379 -42.16 18.29 16.01
N VAL A 380 -40.85 18.53 16.15
CA VAL A 380 -39.98 18.99 15.06
C VAL A 380 -39.27 17.79 14.45
N ASP A 381 -39.44 17.60 13.14
CA ASP A 381 -38.73 16.55 12.41
C ASP A 381 -37.24 16.90 12.27
N ILE A 382 -36.40 15.98 12.73
CA ILE A 382 -34.94 16.03 12.62
C ILE A 382 -34.55 14.99 11.58
N PRO A 383 -34.23 15.40 10.33
CA PRO A 383 -33.78 14.48 9.32
C PRO A 383 -32.43 13.86 9.71
N SER A 384 -32.26 12.59 9.37
CA SER A 384 -31.00 11.88 9.37
C SER A 384 -30.00 12.55 8.44
N PHE A 385 -28.72 12.22 8.62
CA PHE A 385 -27.68 12.68 7.73
C PHE A 385 -27.90 12.17 6.29
N ASP A 386 -28.36 10.93 6.12
CA ASP A 386 -28.67 10.37 4.80
C ASP A 386 -29.85 11.09 4.12
N SER A 387 -30.91 11.42 4.87
CA SER A 387 -32.02 12.23 4.36
C SER A 387 -31.55 13.63 3.96
N LEU A 388 -30.65 14.27 4.73
CA LEU A 388 -30.04 15.54 4.36
C LEU A 388 -29.23 15.44 3.06
N ILE A 389 -28.43 14.38 2.89
CA ILE A 389 -27.67 14.13 1.65
C ILE A 389 -28.62 13.98 0.46
N ALA A 390 -29.69 13.18 0.60
CA ALA A 390 -30.66 12.95 -0.46
C ALA A 390 -31.40 14.23 -0.86
N HIS A 391 -31.79 15.06 0.10
CA HIS A 391 -32.40 16.37 -0.16
C HIS A 391 -31.42 17.33 -0.84
N ALA A 392 -30.18 17.39 -0.34
CA ALA A 392 -29.15 18.26 -0.92
C ALA A 392 -28.81 17.83 -2.35
N GLN A 393 -28.76 16.52 -2.63
CA GLN A 393 -28.50 15.98 -3.97
C GLN A 393 -29.57 16.40 -4.98
N LYS A 394 -30.84 16.46 -4.57
CA LYS A 394 -31.92 16.95 -5.44
C LYS A 394 -31.72 18.42 -5.79
N ARG A 395 -31.32 19.26 -4.83
CA ARG A 395 -31.08 20.70 -5.04
C ARG A 395 -29.79 20.97 -5.82
N GLU A 396 -28.74 20.20 -5.58
CA GLU A 396 -27.44 20.31 -6.25
C GLU A 396 -27.55 20.29 -7.78
N LYS A 397 -28.52 19.54 -8.32
CA LYS A 397 -28.81 19.50 -9.77
C LYS A 397 -29.10 20.88 -10.37
N GLY A 398 -29.64 21.81 -9.59
CA GLY A 398 -29.93 23.18 -10.01
C GLY A 398 -28.72 24.12 -9.99
N TRP A 399 -27.57 23.66 -9.50
CA TRP A 399 -26.35 24.47 -9.34
C TRP A 399 -25.17 23.82 -10.07
N PRO A 400 -25.22 23.70 -11.41
CA PRO A 400 -24.07 23.22 -12.16
C PRO A 400 -22.90 24.19 -12.00
N ALA A 401 -21.67 23.67 -12.11
CA ALA A 401 -20.51 24.51 -12.32
C ALA A 401 -20.62 25.17 -13.70
N PRO A 402 -20.32 26.48 -13.83
CA PRO A 402 -20.47 27.20 -15.11
C PRO A 402 -19.41 26.81 -16.16
N PHE A 403 -18.32 26.19 -15.72
CA PHE A 403 -17.25 25.65 -16.56
C PHE A 403 -16.55 24.51 -15.80
N LEU A 404 -15.81 23.70 -16.54
CA LEU A 404 -14.93 22.67 -16.03
C LEU A 404 -13.48 23.11 -16.14
N VAL A 405 -12.63 22.59 -15.25
CA VAL A 405 -11.17 22.69 -15.34
C VAL A 405 -10.58 21.31 -15.07
N TYR A 406 -9.33 21.09 -15.49
CA TYR A 406 -8.63 19.86 -15.13
C TYR A 406 -8.17 19.94 -13.66
N CYS A 407 -8.81 19.14 -12.81
CA CYS A 407 -8.57 19.11 -11.37
C CYS A 407 -7.68 17.93 -10.98
N HIS A 408 -7.02 18.07 -9.84
CA HIS A 408 -6.28 16.99 -9.20
C HIS A 408 -7.23 15.92 -8.63
N GLY A 409 -8.37 16.34 -8.06
CA GLY A 409 -9.40 15.45 -7.51
C GLY A 409 -9.13 14.88 -6.11
N ASP A 410 -7.89 14.90 -5.64
CA ASP A 410 -7.47 14.56 -4.27
C ASP A 410 -6.44 15.58 -3.75
N PHE A 411 -6.82 16.86 -3.81
CA PHE A 411 -5.94 18.00 -3.61
C PHE A 411 -5.58 18.27 -2.13
N ASN A 412 -5.03 17.27 -1.46
CA ASN A 412 -4.57 17.37 -0.08
C ASN A 412 -3.20 18.07 0.00
N VAL A 413 -2.87 18.63 1.17
CA VAL A 413 -1.59 19.33 1.43
C VAL A 413 -0.34 18.45 1.30
N ASP A 414 -0.46 17.14 1.48
CA ASP A 414 0.61 16.17 1.29
C ASP A 414 0.86 15.81 -0.18
N ASN A 415 -0.11 16.10 -1.07
CA ASN A 415 -0.01 15.84 -2.51
C ASN A 415 0.59 17.01 -3.32
N ILE A 416 1.02 18.07 -2.65
CA ILE A 416 1.57 19.29 -3.26
C ILE A 416 3.01 19.43 -2.79
N ILE A 417 3.95 19.57 -3.72
CA ILE A 417 5.37 19.83 -3.43
C ILE A 417 5.72 21.24 -3.88
N TYR A 418 6.37 22.02 -3.01
CA TYR A 418 6.97 23.30 -3.36
C TYR A 418 8.49 23.19 -3.32
N ASP A 419 9.11 23.54 -4.45
CA ASP A 419 10.54 23.63 -4.62
C ASP A 419 10.96 25.10 -4.44
N PRO A 420 11.65 25.46 -3.35
CA PRO A 420 12.04 26.84 -3.08
C PRO A 420 13.16 27.34 -4.00
N LEU A 421 13.97 26.46 -4.58
CA LEU A 421 15.09 26.81 -5.45
C LEU A 421 14.55 27.24 -6.83
N GLU A 422 13.76 26.35 -7.44
CA GLU A 422 13.14 26.59 -8.75
C GLU A 422 11.83 27.41 -8.65
N LYS A 423 11.37 27.70 -7.43
CA LYS A 423 10.12 28.40 -7.12
C LYS A 423 8.93 27.80 -7.87
N ARG A 424 8.86 26.47 -7.94
CA ARG A 424 7.83 25.71 -8.67
C ARG A 424 6.95 24.89 -7.73
N ILE A 425 5.77 24.58 -8.22
CA ILE A 425 4.82 23.66 -7.57
C ILE A 425 4.75 22.42 -8.42
N ASN A 426 4.78 21.26 -7.78
CA ASN A 426 4.52 19.98 -8.42
C ASN A 426 3.38 19.25 -7.70
N PHE A 427 2.63 18.43 -8.41
CA PHE A 427 1.58 17.57 -7.86
C PHE A 427 1.97 16.10 -7.95
N ILE A 428 1.58 15.33 -6.94
CA ILE A 428 1.77 13.87 -6.86
C ILE A 428 0.44 13.19 -6.53
N ASP A 429 0.35 11.86 -6.71
CA ASP A 429 -0.88 11.10 -6.48
C ASP A 429 -2.03 11.52 -7.42
N LEU A 430 -1.76 11.42 -8.72
CA LEU A 430 -2.57 12.03 -9.77
C LEU A 430 -3.69 11.11 -10.31
N HIS A 431 -3.87 9.93 -9.72
CA HIS A 431 -4.83 8.91 -10.16
C HIS A 431 -6.32 9.36 -10.18
N ARG A 432 -6.68 10.47 -9.52
CA ARG A 432 -8.06 11.02 -9.51
C ARG A 432 -8.28 12.20 -10.42
N SER A 433 -7.27 12.57 -11.20
CA SER A 433 -7.30 13.77 -12.02
C SER A 433 -8.30 13.61 -13.17
N ARG A 434 -9.12 14.63 -13.39
CA ARG A 434 -10.10 14.71 -14.48
C ARG A 434 -10.68 16.12 -14.59
N TYR A 435 -11.36 16.40 -15.71
CA TYR A 435 -12.17 17.61 -15.83
C TYR A 435 -13.36 17.56 -14.86
N MET A 436 -13.43 18.55 -13.97
CA MET A 436 -14.53 18.74 -13.03
C MET A 436 -14.58 20.18 -12.53
N ASP A 437 -15.50 20.42 -11.61
CA ASP A 437 -15.62 21.69 -10.91
C ASP A 437 -14.37 21.99 -10.07
N TYR A 438 -13.74 23.16 -10.28
CA TYR A 438 -12.56 23.61 -9.53
C TYR A 438 -12.78 23.70 -8.02
N VAL A 439 -14.05 23.84 -7.59
CA VAL A 439 -14.45 23.81 -6.19
C VAL A 439 -14.14 22.47 -5.51
N GLN A 440 -14.04 21.38 -6.28
CA GLN A 440 -13.60 20.08 -5.77
C GLN A 440 -12.23 20.20 -5.08
N ASP A 441 -11.22 20.68 -5.79
CA ASP A 441 -9.86 20.81 -5.24
C ASP A 441 -9.80 21.82 -4.09
N VAL A 442 -10.54 22.94 -4.20
CA VAL A 442 -10.65 23.94 -3.12
C VAL A 442 -11.19 23.32 -1.84
N SER A 443 -12.31 22.58 -1.93
CA SER A 443 -12.93 21.96 -0.75
C SER A 443 -12.05 20.87 -0.12
N VAL A 444 -11.36 20.08 -0.94
CA VAL A 444 -10.47 19.02 -0.46
C VAL A 444 -9.27 19.62 0.27
N PHE A 445 -8.62 20.63 -0.31
CA PHE A 445 -7.49 21.31 0.31
C PHE A 445 -7.88 21.96 1.65
N MET A 446 -9.01 22.66 1.69
CA MET A 446 -9.44 23.32 2.92
C MET A 446 -9.67 22.31 4.06
N VAL A 447 -10.32 21.18 3.78
CA VAL A 447 -10.52 20.12 4.78
C VAL A 447 -9.24 19.35 5.08
N SER A 448 -8.31 19.21 4.12
CA SER A 448 -7.02 18.57 4.38
C SER A 448 -6.19 19.34 5.38
N ASN A 449 -6.29 20.68 5.42
CA ASN A 449 -5.70 21.50 6.48
C ASN A 449 -6.37 21.21 7.84
N TYR A 450 -7.71 21.16 7.88
CA TYR A 450 -8.46 20.95 9.13
C TYR A 450 -8.24 19.58 9.77
N ARG A 451 -8.11 18.52 8.95
CA ARG A 451 -8.03 17.14 9.46
C ARG A 451 -6.69 16.79 10.10
N LEU A 452 -5.66 17.64 9.97
CA LEU A 452 -4.35 17.39 10.57
C LEU A 452 -4.48 17.35 12.10
N GLN A 453 -4.10 16.23 12.70
CA GLN A 453 -4.26 15.93 14.13
C GLN A 453 -3.14 16.58 14.96
N ILE A 454 -3.02 17.91 14.86
CA ILE A 454 -2.07 18.72 15.63
C ILE A 454 -2.77 19.28 16.85
N LEU A 455 -2.15 19.19 18.03
CA LEU A 455 -2.70 19.71 19.29
C LEU A 455 -2.28 21.16 19.59
N ASP A 456 -1.21 21.64 18.95
CA ASP A 456 -0.67 22.98 19.15
C ASP A 456 -1.61 24.07 18.61
N ALA A 457 -2.02 25.00 19.47
CA ALA A 457 -3.03 26.01 19.14
C ALA A 457 -2.55 27.01 18.08
N ASP A 458 -1.28 27.39 18.06
CA ASP A 458 -0.76 28.35 17.10
C ASP A 458 -0.60 27.72 15.71
N THR A 459 -0.15 26.47 15.65
CA THR A 459 -0.17 25.67 14.42
C THR A 459 -1.59 25.48 13.92
N ARG A 460 -2.58 25.18 14.78
CA ARG A 460 -4.00 25.09 14.39
C ARG A 460 -4.52 26.40 13.79
N LYS A 461 -4.24 27.55 14.41
CA LYS A 461 -4.57 28.87 13.82
C LYS A 461 -3.90 29.07 12.46
N ARG A 462 -2.63 28.66 12.32
CA ARG A 462 -1.88 28.70 11.06
C ARG A 462 -2.56 27.87 9.97
N LEU A 463 -2.98 26.64 10.27
CA LEU A 463 -3.76 25.77 9.36
C LEU A 463 -5.06 26.44 8.90
N MET A 464 -5.81 27.03 9.84
CA MET A 464 -7.08 27.69 9.53
C MET A 464 -6.87 28.92 8.65
N ARG A 465 -5.82 29.72 8.92
CA ARG A 465 -5.42 30.86 8.09
C ARG A 465 -5.15 30.45 6.65
N VAL A 466 -4.46 29.34 6.44
CA VAL A 466 -4.15 28.80 5.10
C VAL A 466 -5.41 28.37 4.35
N ALA A 467 -6.32 27.64 5.01
CA ALA A 467 -7.59 27.23 4.41
C ALA A 467 -8.47 28.44 4.04
N GLN A 468 -8.58 29.43 4.93
CA GLN A 468 -9.34 30.66 4.70
C GLN A 468 -8.73 31.50 3.56
N HIS A 469 -7.40 31.51 3.43
CA HIS A 469 -6.71 32.20 2.35
C HIS A 469 -7.01 31.59 0.98
N LEU A 470 -6.98 30.25 0.88
CA LEU A 470 -7.37 29.58 -0.37
C LEU A 470 -8.83 29.89 -0.74
N TYR A 471 -9.75 29.87 0.25
CA TYR A 471 -11.14 30.30 0.04
C TYR A 471 -11.21 31.71 -0.54
N ALA A 472 -10.52 32.69 0.06
CA ALA A 472 -10.54 34.07 -0.41
C ALA A 472 -10.00 34.20 -1.85
N THR A 473 -9.00 33.40 -2.21
CA THR A 473 -8.47 33.37 -3.58
C THR A 473 -9.43 32.72 -4.56
N ALA A 474 -10.02 31.57 -4.23
CA ALA A 474 -11.02 30.90 -5.06
C ALA A 474 -12.26 31.76 -5.26
N ARG A 475 -12.74 32.44 -4.21
CA ARG A 475 -13.87 33.37 -4.29
C ARG A 475 -13.62 34.56 -5.21
N ARG A 476 -12.42 35.17 -5.13
CA ARG A 476 -12.03 36.25 -6.06
C ARG A 476 -11.99 35.76 -7.51
N TYR A 477 -11.53 34.53 -7.72
CA TYR A 477 -11.56 33.90 -9.03
C TYR A 477 -13.00 33.68 -9.52
N ALA A 478 -13.87 33.12 -8.67
CA ALA A 478 -15.29 32.91 -8.96
C ALA A 478 -15.99 34.21 -9.42
N VAL A 479 -15.82 35.29 -8.67
CA VAL A 479 -16.37 36.62 -9.01
C VAL A 479 -15.87 37.09 -10.37
N LYS A 480 -14.56 36.92 -10.65
CA LYS A 480 -13.98 37.29 -11.95
C LYS A 480 -14.53 36.46 -13.12
N GLN A 481 -14.92 35.21 -12.87
CA GLN A 481 -15.49 34.32 -13.88
C GLN A 481 -17.03 34.41 -13.98
N GLY A 482 -17.69 35.25 -13.17
CA GLY A 482 -19.16 35.32 -13.13
C GLY A 482 -19.82 34.07 -12.53
N ASP A 483 -19.09 33.37 -11.66
CA ASP A 483 -19.56 32.14 -11.03
C ASP A 483 -20.40 32.42 -9.78
N ASP A 484 -21.69 32.67 -10.01
CA ASP A 484 -22.64 33.06 -8.96
C ASP A 484 -23.03 31.91 -8.01
N THR A 485 -22.74 30.66 -8.36
CA THR A 485 -23.09 29.47 -7.55
C THR A 485 -21.91 28.89 -6.77
N PHE A 486 -20.74 29.54 -6.84
CA PHE A 486 -19.52 29.11 -6.14
C PHE A 486 -19.74 28.82 -4.64
N GLU A 487 -20.37 29.74 -3.90
CA GLU A 487 -20.50 29.62 -2.44
C GLU A 487 -21.35 28.41 -2.04
N VAL A 488 -22.46 28.15 -2.76
CA VAL A 488 -23.35 27.03 -2.45
C VAL A 488 -22.71 25.69 -2.84
N ARG A 489 -22.00 25.64 -3.98
CA ARG A 489 -21.23 24.47 -4.39
C ARG A 489 -20.09 24.19 -3.42
N LEU A 490 -19.40 25.22 -2.93
CA LEU A 490 -18.33 25.05 -1.94
C LEU A 490 -18.88 24.52 -0.61
N ALA A 491 -20.06 24.94 -0.16
CA ALA A 491 -20.69 24.37 1.03
C ALA A 491 -20.93 22.86 0.89
N LEU A 492 -21.45 22.43 -0.27
CA LEU A 492 -21.65 21.01 -0.56
C LEU A 492 -20.33 20.23 -0.67
N GLY A 493 -19.32 20.81 -1.32
CA GLY A 493 -17.98 20.23 -1.42
C GLY A 493 -17.31 20.08 -0.06
N LEU A 494 -17.42 21.10 0.81
CA LEU A 494 -16.93 21.06 2.19
C LEU A 494 -17.67 20.02 3.03
N ALA A 495 -19.01 19.97 2.96
CA ALA A 495 -19.80 18.96 3.66
C ALA A 495 -19.36 17.54 3.28
N ARG A 496 -19.19 17.30 1.97
CA ARG A 496 -18.65 16.05 1.44
C ARG A 496 -17.26 15.77 1.98
N SER A 497 -16.35 16.73 1.93
CA SER A 497 -14.96 16.52 2.33
C SER A 497 -14.81 16.34 3.85
N PHE A 498 -15.57 17.06 4.68
CA PHE A 498 -15.60 16.88 6.14
C PHE A 498 -16.09 15.48 6.51
N ALA A 499 -17.28 15.09 6.04
CA ALA A 499 -17.88 13.80 6.37
C ALA A 499 -17.02 12.62 5.88
N THR A 500 -16.59 12.64 4.61
CA THR A 500 -15.80 11.53 4.05
C THR A 500 -14.38 11.43 4.61
N SER A 501 -13.82 12.49 5.19
CA SER A 501 -12.49 12.45 5.84
C SER A 501 -12.53 11.75 7.20
N THR A 502 -13.70 11.67 7.86
CA THR A 502 -13.81 11.03 9.19
C THR A 502 -13.43 9.55 9.17
N ARG A 503 -13.56 8.85 8.02
CA ARG A 503 -13.12 7.44 7.85
C ARG A 503 -11.62 7.20 8.10
N PHE A 504 -10.83 8.28 8.15
CA PHE A 504 -9.39 8.22 8.44
C PHE A 504 -9.03 8.72 9.85
N ILE A 505 -10.02 9.12 10.65
CA ILE A 505 -9.84 9.75 11.96
C ILE A 505 -10.46 8.85 13.01
N LEU A 506 -9.65 8.34 13.94
CA LEU A 506 -10.13 7.54 15.07
C LEU A 506 -10.41 8.41 16.32
N ASP A 507 -9.87 9.62 16.37
CA ASP A 507 -10.20 10.57 17.44
C ASP A 507 -11.69 10.97 17.34
N LYS A 508 -12.49 10.45 18.27
CA LYS A 508 -13.95 10.64 18.28
C LYS A 508 -14.35 12.12 18.38
N SER A 509 -13.55 12.92 19.07
CA SER A 509 -13.83 14.34 19.29
C SER A 509 -13.71 15.13 17.98
N LEU A 510 -12.61 14.95 17.26
CA LEU A 510 -12.35 15.54 15.95
C LEU A 510 -13.33 15.01 14.89
N ALA A 511 -13.53 13.69 14.83
CA ALA A 511 -14.48 13.08 13.90
C ALA A 511 -15.90 13.65 14.09
N ARG A 512 -16.36 13.75 15.34
CA ARG A 512 -17.66 14.36 15.68
C ARG A 512 -17.73 15.83 15.28
N ARG A 513 -16.68 16.63 15.55
CA ARG A 513 -16.61 18.04 15.13
C ARG A 513 -16.69 18.22 13.61
N MET A 514 -16.06 17.32 12.85
CA MET A 514 -16.13 17.33 11.38
C MET A 514 -17.52 16.91 10.88
N GLN A 515 -18.11 15.86 11.47
CA GLN A 515 -19.45 15.41 11.10
C GLN A 515 -20.51 16.48 11.38
N ILE A 516 -20.42 17.18 12.51
CA ILE A 516 -21.31 18.30 12.85
C ILE A 516 -21.16 19.44 11.84
N ARG A 517 -19.93 19.80 11.46
CA ARG A 517 -19.69 20.82 10.41
C ARG A 517 -20.29 20.41 9.07
N ALA A 518 -20.16 19.15 8.69
CA ALA A 518 -20.77 18.62 7.47
C ALA A 518 -22.31 18.73 7.53
N ARG A 519 -22.93 18.33 8.64
CA ARG A 519 -24.38 18.45 8.85
C ARG A 519 -24.84 19.90 8.79
N TYR A 520 -24.17 20.78 9.54
CA TYR A 520 -24.47 22.22 9.57
C TYR A 520 -24.44 22.84 8.17
N LEU A 521 -23.43 22.50 7.36
CA LEU A 521 -23.33 22.94 5.97
C LEU A 521 -24.49 22.47 5.10
N LEU A 522 -24.92 21.21 5.23
CA LEU A 522 -26.07 20.69 4.49
C LEU A 522 -27.36 21.40 4.90
N GLU A 523 -27.59 21.57 6.20
CA GLU A 523 -28.77 22.26 6.72
C GLU A 523 -28.82 23.72 6.25
N LEU A 524 -27.69 24.43 6.28
CA LEU A 524 -27.59 25.79 5.75
C LEU A 524 -27.93 25.88 4.27
N VAL A 525 -27.40 24.98 3.45
CA VAL A 525 -27.67 24.95 2.01
C VAL A 525 -29.15 24.63 1.75
N LEU A 526 -29.72 23.69 2.50
CA LEU A 526 -31.13 23.32 2.39
C LEU A 526 -32.08 24.44 2.84
N ALA A 527 -31.67 25.29 3.79
CA ALA A 527 -32.44 26.44 4.25
C ALA A 527 -32.49 27.61 3.24
N VAL A 528 -31.62 27.62 2.21
CA VAL A 528 -31.63 28.69 1.19
C VAL A 528 -32.93 28.63 0.39
N LYS A 529 -33.70 29.71 0.32
CA LYS A 529 -34.91 29.74 -0.53
C LYS A 529 -34.53 29.65 -2.02
N PRO A 530 -35.31 28.93 -2.86
CA PRO A 530 -35.10 28.91 -4.31
C PRO A 530 -34.96 30.32 -4.90
N GLY A 531 -33.97 30.53 -5.76
CA GLY A 531 -33.65 31.82 -6.37
C GLY A 531 -32.79 32.77 -5.51
N ARG A 532 -32.45 32.40 -4.26
CA ARG A 532 -31.59 33.19 -3.36
C ARG A 532 -30.17 32.63 -3.26
N GLU A 533 -29.81 31.64 -4.07
CA GLU A 533 -28.53 30.93 -3.98
C GLU A 533 -27.33 31.81 -4.28
N LYS A 534 -27.49 32.78 -5.21
CA LYS A 534 -26.46 33.79 -5.49
C LYS A 534 -26.10 34.67 -4.27
N LYS A 535 -27.04 34.79 -3.32
CA LYS A 535 -26.86 35.56 -2.07
C LYS A 535 -26.32 34.71 -0.92
N PHE A 536 -26.24 33.39 -1.08
CA PHE A 536 -25.65 32.51 -0.07
C PHE A 536 -24.19 32.89 0.17
N ARG A 537 -23.78 32.90 1.43
CA ARG A 537 -22.41 33.18 1.84
C ARG A 537 -22.00 32.14 2.86
N LEU A 538 -20.81 31.56 2.67
CA LEU A 538 -20.30 30.54 3.54
C LEU A 538 -19.84 31.15 4.87
N PRO A 539 -20.28 30.63 6.04
CA PRO A 539 -19.87 31.13 7.35
C PRO A 539 -18.47 30.62 7.70
N MET A 540 -17.46 31.22 7.07
CA MET A 540 -16.07 30.77 7.16
C MET A 540 -15.49 30.81 8.58
N LYS A 541 -15.92 31.80 9.39
CA LYS A 541 -15.42 31.98 10.76
C LYS A 541 -15.94 30.92 11.72
N GLU A 542 -17.10 30.35 11.40
CA GLU A 542 -17.78 29.33 12.18
C GLU A 542 -17.32 27.92 11.78
N ILE A 543 -16.89 27.74 10.53
CA ILE A 543 -16.47 26.44 10.00
C ILE A 543 -14.98 26.19 10.25
N PHE A 544 -14.13 27.18 9.99
CA PHE A 544 -12.67 27.05 10.10
C PHE A 544 -12.13 27.78 11.33
N VAL A 545 -12.53 27.28 12.49
CA VAL A 545 -12.11 27.67 13.83
C VAL A 545 -11.86 26.41 14.67
N ASP A 546 -10.97 26.51 15.65
CA ASP A 546 -10.73 25.49 16.68
C ASP A 546 -11.10 25.96 18.08
#